data_AF-A0A9W6TYX6-F1
#
_entry.id   AF-A0A9W6TYX6-F1
#
_cell.length_a   1.000
_cell.length_b   1.000
_cell.length_c   1.000
_cell.angle_alpha   90.00
_cell.angle_beta   90.00
_cell.angle_gamma   90.00
#
_symmetry.space_group_name_H-M   'P 1'
#
loop_
_entity.id
_entity.type
_entity.pdbx_description
1 polymer ?
#
loop_
_entity_poly.entity_id
_entity_poly.type
_entity_poly.pdbx_seq_one_letter_code
_entity_poly.pdbx_strand_id
1 'polypeptide(L)'
;MIVVTISMYLSDLRCLRMIIEWLGFHHVIFIDAHVLGLRNLTCILIFGIFSIVTVLVWIMLGRVDGGASFTVLKYESKRGGFELSGLDVIGNGLVSLSLLLAKIIFRRRKTLRTRRKRSSSLVECVIYRCRLKLDVVQEPGVPKSWDSRYSSKYSSKEASPRKAEHVQHLIFVKFSQKFDATNTLLPWELIKRVMSLPGLIKALYGVGLVGLISSHGSLFYEFSDSVDDTMHKRLELMVSYLSLLCTLSFTASFAVFYQRQLLNLLFHSFDFVFYSFQVTSSYMCVCSLYSWELPQCLMAISLWLWAHWVFTIDALTPIMKNMLKFRAQYAAPVLGLLLIDHVGWIYQVLMAGDTQLQDSIIFEGTIWAQHLCIRVVPFYVSRSLTLVLWCSRLVARLSLASDNDVTILRGSVCYDNFFANESRTSSQLSQVVEVKALESLPRHARVSPSMSFHQG
;
A
#
# COMPACT_ATOMS: atom_id res chain seq x y z
N MET A 1 -2.14 -26.18 -15.64
CA MET A 1 -2.79 -27.28 -16.38
C MET A 1 -4.19 -26.90 -16.85
N ILE A 2 -5.12 -26.52 -15.97
CA ILE A 2 -6.50 -26.08 -16.34
C ILE A 2 -6.53 -24.93 -17.38
N VAL A 3 -5.66 -23.93 -17.24
CA VAL A 3 -5.59 -22.78 -18.19
C VAL A 3 -5.08 -23.19 -19.57
N VAL A 4 -4.19 -24.18 -19.65
CA VAL A 4 -3.66 -24.72 -20.91
C VAL A 4 -4.76 -25.52 -21.62
N THR A 5 -5.55 -26.29 -20.88
CA THR A 5 -6.69 -27.05 -21.42
C THR A 5 -7.82 -26.13 -21.93
N ILE A 6 -8.11 -25.02 -21.23
CA ILE A 6 -9.10 -24.02 -21.67
C ILE A 6 -8.60 -23.22 -22.88
N SER A 7 -7.30 -22.95 -22.99
CA SER A 7 -6.74 -22.24 -24.15
C SER A 7 -6.63 -23.11 -25.40
N MET A 8 -6.33 -24.40 -25.23
CA MET A 8 -6.45 -25.36 -26.33
C MET A 8 -7.91 -25.54 -26.77
N TYR A 9 -8.87 -25.42 -25.85
CA TYR A 9 -10.30 -25.47 -26.17
C TYR A 9 -10.81 -24.22 -26.93
N LEU A 10 -10.22 -23.04 -26.69
CA LEU A 10 -10.63 -21.77 -27.31
C LEU A 10 -9.87 -21.40 -28.60
N SER A 11 -8.87 -22.18 -29.03
CA SER A 11 -8.02 -21.91 -30.21
C SER A 11 -7.37 -20.52 -30.26
N ASP A 12 -7.30 -19.80 -29.14
CA ASP A 12 -6.68 -18.50 -29.05
C ASP A 12 -5.61 -18.48 -27.94
N LEU A 13 -4.34 -18.60 -28.36
CA LEU A 13 -3.16 -18.53 -27.50
C LEU A 13 -3.02 -17.17 -26.79
N ARG A 14 -3.76 -16.14 -27.24
CA ARG A 14 -3.73 -14.79 -26.66
C ARG A 14 -4.35 -14.76 -25.26
N CYS A 15 -5.41 -15.53 -25.00
CA CYS A 15 -6.04 -15.62 -23.68
C CYS A 15 -5.12 -16.32 -22.65
N LEU A 16 -4.42 -17.38 -23.07
CA LEU A 16 -3.40 -18.05 -22.24
C LEU A 16 -2.26 -17.12 -21.89
N ARG A 17 -1.79 -16.32 -22.85
CA ARG A 17 -0.77 -15.30 -22.61
C ARG A 17 -1.25 -14.28 -21.57
N MET A 18 -2.48 -13.79 -21.68
CA MET A 18 -3.04 -12.83 -20.72
C MET A 18 -3.15 -13.42 -19.30
N ILE A 19 -3.56 -14.69 -19.16
CA ILE A 19 -3.63 -15.36 -17.86
C ILE A 19 -2.24 -15.70 -17.32
N ILE A 20 -1.27 -16.08 -18.17
CA ILE A 20 0.13 -16.30 -17.76
C ILE A 20 0.78 -14.99 -17.34
N GLU A 21 0.54 -13.89 -18.05
CA GLU A 21 1.03 -12.56 -17.67
C GLU A 21 0.34 -12.08 -16.39
N TRP A 22 -0.95 -12.37 -16.20
CA TRP A 22 -1.69 -12.08 -14.97
C TRP A 22 -1.22 -12.92 -13.77
N LEU A 23 -1.01 -14.23 -13.97
CA LEU A 23 -0.44 -15.11 -12.96
C LEU A 23 1.02 -14.74 -12.69
N GLY A 24 1.78 -14.36 -13.71
CA GLY A 24 3.14 -13.84 -13.59
C GLY A 24 3.17 -12.54 -12.79
N PHE A 25 2.17 -11.67 -12.97
CA PHE A 25 1.99 -10.45 -12.18
C PHE A 25 1.66 -10.75 -10.72
N HIS A 26 0.73 -11.66 -10.46
CA HIS A 26 0.47 -12.14 -9.09
C HIS A 26 1.69 -12.82 -8.49
N HIS A 27 2.40 -13.61 -9.27
CA HIS A 27 3.61 -14.29 -8.85
C HIS A 27 4.75 -13.31 -8.62
N VAL A 28 4.81 -12.17 -9.31
CA VAL A 28 5.72 -11.04 -9.02
C VAL A 28 5.33 -10.35 -7.72
N ILE A 29 4.03 -10.18 -7.45
CA ILE A 29 3.51 -9.69 -6.17
C ILE A 29 3.83 -10.67 -5.03
N PHE A 30 3.77 -11.98 -5.28
CA PHE A 30 4.16 -13.03 -4.33
C PHE A 30 5.69 -13.17 -4.21
N ILE A 31 6.45 -13.01 -5.30
CA ILE A 31 7.94 -13.03 -5.34
C ILE A 31 8.52 -11.81 -4.65
N ASP A 32 7.76 -10.74 -4.42
CA ASP A 32 8.18 -9.69 -3.47
C ASP A 32 8.74 -10.40 -2.22
N ALA A 33 8.16 -11.55 -1.78
CA ALA A 33 8.58 -12.45 -0.69
C ALA A 33 9.97 -13.13 -0.77
N HIS A 34 10.72 -13.05 -1.88
CA HIS A 34 12.06 -13.67 -1.97
C HIS A 34 13.17 -12.61 -2.04
N VAL A 35 13.78 -12.32 -0.89
CA VAL A 35 14.74 -11.22 -0.67
C VAL A 35 15.95 -11.23 -1.61
N LEU A 36 16.46 -12.43 -1.93
CA LEU A 36 17.64 -12.60 -2.79
C LEU A 36 17.36 -12.29 -4.27
N GLY A 37 16.08 -12.21 -4.64
CA GLY A 37 15.63 -12.01 -6.01
C GLY A 37 15.49 -10.57 -6.44
N LEU A 38 15.76 -9.54 -5.62
CA LEU A 38 15.34 -8.17 -5.95
C LEU A 38 15.95 -7.64 -7.27
N ARG A 39 17.18 -8.05 -7.60
CA ARG A 39 17.80 -7.76 -8.91
C ARG A 39 17.05 -8.48 -10.03
N ASN A 40 16.80 -9.78 -9.86
CA ASN A 40 16.04 -10.59 -10.82
C ASN A 40 14.61 -10.09 -10.97
N LEU A 41 13.93 -9.70 -9.89
CA LEU A 41 12.60 -9.10 -9.88
C LEU A 41 12.58 -7.78 -10.65
N THR A 42 13.58 -6.91 -10.42
CA THR A 42 13.72 -5.66 -11.17
C THR A 42 13.93 -5.96 -12.65
N CYS A 43 14.79 -6.92 -13.00
CA CYS A 43 15.00 -7.35 -14.38
C CYS A 43 13.72 -7.92 -14.99
N ILE A 44 13.02 -8.83 -14.31
CA ILE A 44 11.75 -9.42 -14.74
C ILE A 44 10.70 -8.34 -14.98
N LEU A 45 10.61 -7.33 -14.10
CA LEU A 45 9.69 -6.21 -14.28
C LEU A 45 10.07 -5.31 -15.45
N ILE A 46 11.36 -5.01 -15.63
CA ILE A 46 11.84 -4.24 -16.79
C ILE A 46 11.52 -5.01 -18.08
N PHE A 47 11.81 -6.31 -18.13
CA PHE A 47 11.49 -7.17 -19.26
C PHE A 47 9.98 -7.30 -19.48
N GLY A 48 9.19 -7.39 -18.41
CA GLY A 48 7.72 -7.42 -18.47
C GLY A 48 7.15 -6.13 -19.05
N ILE A 49 7.61 -4.97 -18.55
CA ILE A 49 7.23 -3.66 -19.09
C ILE A 49 7.68 -3.53 -20.54
N PHE A 50 8.92 -3.89 -20.86
CA PHE A 50 9.43 -3.86 -22.23
C PHE A 50 8.62 -4.77 -23.17
N SER A 51 8.28 -5.98 -22.74
CA SER A 51 7.43 -6.92 -23.49
C SER A 51 6.06 -6.31 -23.74
N ILE A 52 5.42 -5.76 -22.72
CA ILE A 52 4.10 -5.12 -22.82
C ILE A 52 4.14 -3.90 -23.73
N VAL A 53 5.16 -3.04 -23.60
CA VAL A 53 5.36 -1.88 -24.49
C VAL A 53 5.61 -2.33 -25.93
N THR A 54 6.36 -3.41 -26.14
CA THR A 54 6.61 -3.97 -27.49
C THR A 54 5.32 -4.50 -28.11
N VAL A 55 4.50 -5.23 -27.34
CA VAL A 55 3.18 -5.69 -27.79
C VAL A 55 2.28 -4.51 -28.12
N LEU A 56 2.23 -3.51 -27.25
CA LEU A 56 1.46 -2.29 -27.48
C LEU A 56 1.90 -1.60 -28.77
N VAL A 57 3.21 -1.38 -28.95
CA VAL A 57 3.81 -0.81 -30.16
C VAL A 57 3.45 -1.63 -31.41
N TRP A 58 3.50 -2.96 -31.34
CA TRP A 58 3.13 -3.83 -32.47
C TRP A 58 1.65 -3.76 -32.82
N ILE A 59 0.76 -3.69 -31.82
CA ILE A 59 -0.66 -3.46 -32.05
C ILE A 59 -0.87 -2.08 -32.67
N MET A 60 -0.21 -1.05 -32.14
CA MET A 60 -0.28 0.34 -32.62
C MET A 60 0.30 0.51 -34.04
N LEU A 61 1.23 -0.35 -34.46
CA LEU A 61 1.77 -0.38 -35.84
C LEU A 61 0.88 -1.16 -36.82
N GLY A 62 -0.24 -1.72 -36.36
CA GLY A 62 -1.14 -2.53 -37.19
C GLY A 62 -0.51 -3.83 -37.67
N ARG A 63 0.56 -4.31 -37.01
CA ARG A 63 1.23 -5.56 -37.37
C ARG A 63 0.54 -6.79 -36.78
N VAL A 64 -0.32 -6.59 -35.79
CA VAL A 64 -1.12 -7.64 -35.18
C VAL A 64 -2.55 -7.50 -35.66
N ASP A 65 -2.90 -8.28 -36.68
CA ASP A 65 -4.26 -8.30 -37.21
C ASP A 65 -5.27 -8.67 -36.11
N GLY A 66 -6.31 -7.85 -36.03
CA GLY A 66 -7.37 -7.97 -35.03
C GLY A 66 -7.00 -7.51 -33.61
N GLY A 67 -5.78 -7.01 -33.37
CA GLY A 67 -5.35 -6.58 -32.03
C GLY A 67 -6.10 -5.36 -31.51
N ALA A 68 -6.35 -4.36 -32.37
CA ALA A 68 -7.08 -3.16 -32.01
C ALA A 68 -8.60 -3.37 -31.93
N SER A 69 -9.13 -4.30 -32.73
CA SER A 69 -10.56 -4.64 -32.77
C SER A 69 -10.95 -5.76 -31.80
N PHE A 70 -10.00 -6.30 -31.02
CA PHE A 70 -10.30 -7.36 -30.06
C PHE A 70 -11.03 -6.77 -28.85
N THR A 71 -12.31 -7.07 -28.78
CA THR A 71 -13.18 -6.69 -27.67
C THR A 71 -13.17 -7.80 -26.64
N VAL A 72 -12.57 -7.54 -25.47
CA VAL A 72 -12.47 -8.50 -24.36
C VAL A 72 -13.84 -8.72 -23.73
N LEU A 73 -14.58 -7.63 -23.57
CA LEU A 73 -15.91 -7.63 -22.96
C LEU A 73 -16.75 -6.61 -23.70
N LYS A 74 -17.85 -7.08 -24.29
CA LYS A 74 -18.91 -6.21 -24.81
C LYS A 74 -20.05 -6.27 -23.80
N TYR A 75 -20.43 -5.13 -23.25
CA TYR A 75 -21.62 -5.03 -22.42
C TYR A 75 -22.52 -3.94 -22.99
N GLU A 76 -23.81 -4.24 -23.08
CA GLU A 76 -24.80 -3.36 -23.69
C GLU A 76 -25.55 -2.65 -22.57
N SER A 77 -25.37 -1.34 -22.48
CA SER A 77 -26.16 -0.48 -21.59
C SER A 77 -27.27 0.19 -22.40
N LYS A 78 -28.30 0.68 -21.70
CA LYS A 78 -29.45 1.39 -22.31
C LYS A 78 -29.05 2.60 -23.16
N ARG A 79 -27.88 3.22 -22.91
CA ARG A 79 -27.35 4.37 -23.68
C ARG A 79 -26.29 4.01 -24.72
N GLY A 80 -25.87 2.74 -24.82
CA GLY A 80 -24.88 2.33 -25.81
C GLY A 80 -24.20 1.00 -25.49
N GLY A 81 -23.72 0.33 -26.54
CA GLY A 81 -22.82 -0.80 -26.41
C GLY A 81 -21.42 -0.32 -26.04
N PHE A 82 -20.93 -0.76 -24.89
CA PHE A 82 -19.56 -0.52 -24.46
C PHE A 82 -18.69 -1.72 -24.82
N GLU A 83 -17.52 -1.44 -25.36
CA GLU A 83 -16.56 -2.45 -25.77
C GLU A 83 -15.25 -2.18 -25.04
N LEU A 84 -14.89 -3.08 -24.12
CA LEU A 84 -13.60 -3.11 -23.46
C LEU A 84 -12.58 -3.64 -24.47
N SER A 85 -11.75 -2.76 -25.04
CA SER A 85 -10.70 -3.18 -25.96
C SER A 85 -9.55 -3.85 -25.20
N GLY A 86 -8.86 -4.79 -25.85
CA GLY A 86 -7.60 -5.33 -25.34
C GLY A 86 -6.56 -4.23 -25.08
N LEU A 87 -6.59 -3.14 -25.85
CA LEU A 87 -5.71 -1.98 -25.64
C LEU A 87 -5.95 -1.29 -24.28
N ASP A 88 -7.20 -1.18 -23.83
CA ASP A 88 -7.53 -0.60 -22.53
C ASP A 88 -6.97 -1.45 -21.39
N VAL A 89 -7.09 -2.77 -21.50
CA VAL A 89 -6.55 -3.71 -20.51
C VAL A 89 -5.03 -3.61 -20.43
N ILE A 90 -4.36 -3.55 -21.60
CA ILE A 90 -2.91 -3.40 -21.69
C ILE A 90 -2.45 -2.06 -21.11
N GLY A 91 -3.09 -0.96 -21.48
CA GLY A 91 -2.78 0.37 -20.96
C GLY A 91 -2.93 0.45 -19.44
N ASN A 92 -4.02 -0.09 -18.91
CA ASN A 92 -4.26 -0.17 -17.47
C ASN A 92 -3.22 -1.02 -16.73
N GLY A 93 -2.84 -2.15 -17.33
CA GLY A 93 -1.76 -3.00 -16.84
C GLY A 93 -0.42 -2.27 -16.81
N LEU A 94 -0.10 -1.50 -17.85
CA LEU A 94 1.13 -0.72 -17.96
C LEU A 94 1.22 0.36 -16.86
N VAL A 95 0.12 1.05 -16.56
CA VAL A 95 0.08 2.04 -15.46
C VAL A 95 0.33 1.37 -14.11
N SER A 96 -0.35 0.25 -13.82
CA SER A 96 -0.13 -0.51 -12.58
C SER A 96 1.31 -1.01 -12.46
N LEU A 97 1.86 -1.57 -13.53
CA LEU A 97 3.25 -2.03 -13.58
C LEU A 97 4.25 -0.90 -13.41
N SER A 98 3.98 0.26 -14.00
CA SER A 98 4.84 1.45 -13.86
C SER A 98 4.88 1.92 -12.41
N LEU A 99 3.75 1.89 -11.69
CA LEU A 99 3.71 2.22 -10.26
C LEU A 99 4.46 1.20 -9.40
N LEU A 100 4.35 -0.10 -9.72
CA LEU A 100 5.12 -1.14 -9.06
C LEU A 100 6.63 -1.03 -9.34
N LEU A 101 7.01 -0.67 -10.56
CA LEU A 101 8.40 -0.39 -10.88
C LEU A 101 8.90 0.84 -10.11
N ALA A 102 8.12 1.92 -10.09
CA ALA A 102 8.42 3.12 -9.30
C ALA A 102 8.57 2.78 -7.81
N LYS A 103 7.74 1.89 -7.25
CA LYS A 103 7.88 1.35 -5.89
C LYS A 103 9.25 0.73 -5.65
N ILE A 104 9.65 -0.16 -6.55
CA ILE A 104 10.89 -0.93 -6.41
C ILE A 104 12.09 -0.01 -6.58
N ILE A 105 12.06 0.90 -7.56
CA ILE A 105 13.10 1.91 -7.76
C ILE A 105 13.21 2.81 -6.53
N PHE A 106 12.10 3.32 -6.02
CA PHE A 106 12.07 4.17 -4.83
C PHE A 106 12.66 3.45 -3.61
N ARG A 107 12.21 2.21 -3.35
CA ARG A 107 12.73 1.37 -2.26
C ARG A 107 14.23 1.12 -2.43
N ARG A 108 14.68 0.75 -3.62
CA ARG A 108 16.10 0.52 -3.92
C ARG A 108 16.94 1.78 -3.71
N ARG A 109 16.47 2.94 -4.18
CA ARG A 109 17.15 4.22 -3.95
C ARG A 109 17.25 4.55 -2.46
N LYS A 110 16.18 4.29 -1.69
CA LYS A 110 16.18 4.49 -0.24
C LYS A 110 17.21 3.57 0.44
N THR A 111 17.21 2.28 0.12
CA THR A 111 18.18 1.31 0.68
C THR A 111 19.63 1.68 0.31
N LEU A 112 19.89 2.09 -0.94
CA LEU A 112 21.22 2.54 -1.36
C LEU A 112 21.68 3.81 -0.63
N ARG A 113 20.78 4.78 -0.43
CA ARG A 113 21.10 6.00 0.35
C ARG A 113 21.41 5.65 1.81
N THR A 114 20.66 4.73 2.42
CA THR A 114 20.93 4.26 3.79
C THR A 114 22.26 3.50 3.86
N ARG A 115 22.56 2.63 2.89
CA ARG A 115 23.83 1.89 2.80
C ARG A 115 25.03 2.82 2.62
N ARG A 116 24.90 3.91 1.86
CA ARG A 116 25.98 4.90 1.73
C ARG A 116 26.29 5.59 3.07
N LYS A 117 25.28 5.77 3.92
CA LYS A 117 25.43 6.38 5.26
C LYS A 117 25.89 5.40 6.33
N ARG A 118 25.57 4.10 6.21
CA ARG A 118 25.96 3.05 7.15
C ARG A 118 26.95 2.11 6.46
N SER A 119 28.23 2.16 6.79
CA SER A 119 29.26 1.26 6.23
C SER A 119 29.10 -0.22 6.61
N SER A 120 27.93 -0.63 7.12
CA SER A 120 27.70 -1.97 7.66
C SER A 120 27.18 -2.96 6.61
N SER A 121 27.47 -4.24 6.85
CA SER A 121 27.03 -5.42 6.10
C SER A 121 25.52 -5.66 6.10
N LEU A 122 24.73 -4.79 6.74
CA LEU A 122 23.30 -5.01 6.94
C LEU A 122 22.50 -4.67 5.68
N VAL A 123 21.70 -5.63 5.20
CA VAL A 123 20.76 -5.45 4.09
C VAL A 123 19.35 -5.37 4.64
N GLU A 124 18.62 -4.33 4.24
CA GLU A 124 17.23 -4.11 4.60
C GLU A 124 16.33 -5.13 3.89
N CYS A 125 15.57 -5.90 4.66
CA CYS A 125 14.53 -6.77 4.16
C CYS A 125 13.38 -5.94 3.60
N VAL A 126 13.01 -6.21 2.34
CA VAL A 126 11.98 -5.46 1.63
C VAL A 126 10.57 -5.95 1.97
N ILE A 127 10.42 -7.23 2.34
CA ILE A 127 9.15 -7.92 2.56
C ILE A 127 8.72 -7.81 4.01
N TYR A 128 9.63 -8.25 4.88
CA TYR A 128 9.38 -8.32 6.29
C TYR A 128 9.50 -6.91 6.82
N ARG A 129 8.34 -6.38 7.18
CA ARG A 129 8.24 -5.11 7.86
C ARG A 129 7.61 -5.34 9.20
N CYS A 130 8.23 -4.77 10.23
CA CYS A 130 7.69 -4.83 11.58
C CYS A 130 6.53 -3.85 11.72
N ARG A 131 5.55 -4.23 12.54
CA ARG A 131 4.60 -3.28 13.11
C ARG A 131 5.39 -2.31 13.97
N LEU A 132 5.08 -1.02 13.85
CA LEU A 132 5.65 0.00 14.71
C LEU A 132 4.64 0.31 15.80
N LYS A 133 5.14 0.46 17.02
CA LYS A 133 4.37 0.92 18.17
C LYS A 133 5.01 2.21 18.65
N LEU A 134 4.19 3.24 18.83
CA LEU A 134 4.62 4.52 19.41
C LEU A 134 4.45 4.42 20.93
N ASP A 135 5.56 4.43 21.64
CA ASP A 135 5.57 4.48 23.10
C ASP A 135 5.83 5.90 23.57
N VAL A 136 5.09 6.32 24.59
CA VAL A 136 5.25 7.63 25.21
C VAL A 136 6.46 7.58 26.14
N VAL A 137 7.53 8.28 25.78
CA VAL A 137 8.69 8.47 26.64
C VAL A 137 8.50 9.75 27.42
N GLN A 138 8.07 9.65 28.69
CA GLN A 138 8.18 10.77 29.62
C GLN A 138 9.67 10.94 29.91
N GLU A 139 10.27 12.08 29.56
CA GLU A 139 11.65 12.35 29.96
C GLU A 139 11.70 12.46 31.49
N PRO A 140 12.33 11.51 32.21
CA PRO A 140 12.69 11.76 33.59
C PRO A 140 13.91 12.68 33.53
N GLY A 141 13.95 13.70 34.38
CA GLY A 141 15.19 14.41 34.65
C GLY A 141 16.32 13.40 34.91
N VAL A 142 17.48 13.68 34.33
CA VAL A 142 18.71 12.85 34.28
C VAL A 142 18.78 11.90 33.07
N PRO A 143 19.74 12.12 32.15
CA PRO A 143 20.03 11.16 31.11
C PRO A 143 20.62 9.91 31.77
N LYS A 144 19.80 8.87 31.97
CA LYS A 144 20.34 7.51 31.96
C LYS A 144 20.90 7.34 30.56
N SER A 145 22.21 7.48 30.43
CA SER A 145 22.97 7.01 29.29
C SER A 145 22.43 5.63 28.95
N TRP A 146 21.65 5.55 27.87
CA TRP A 146 21.12 4.29 27.40
C TRP A 146 22.35 3.52 26.95
N ASP A 147 22.85 2.66 27.83
CA ASP A 147 24.12 1.96 27.69
C ASP A 147 24.08 1.29 26.31
N SER A 148 24.85 1.83 25.37
CA SER A 148 24.96 1.34 23.99
C SER A 148 25.50 -0.10 23.95
N ARG A 149 25.91 -0.63 25.11
CA ARG A 149 26.22 -2.03 25.42
C ARG A 149 25.03 -2.99 25.40
N TYR A 150 23.78 -2.50 25.33
CA TYR A 150 22.61 -3.34 25.03
C TYR A 150 22.29 -3.43 23.52
N SER A 151 23.25 -3.12 22.65
CA SER A 151 23.43 -3.94 21.44
C SER A 151 23.93 -5.31 21.92
N SER A 152 23.02 -6.10 22.49
CA SER A 152 23.32 -7.45 22.91
C SER A 152 23.73 -8.22 21.66
N LYS A 153 25.04 -8.41 21.54
CA LYS A 153 25.63 -9.62 21.01
C LYS A 153 24.91 -10.79 21.70
N TYR A 154 23.79 -11.24 21.15
CA TYR A 154 23.46 -12.66 21.17
C TYR A 154 24.48 -13.36 20.27
N SER A 155 25.75 -13.28 20.67
CA SER A 155 26.75 -14.24 20.26
C SER A 155 26.45 -15.45 21.12
N SER A 156 25.57 -16.32 20.61
CA SER A 156 25.42 -17.68 21.11
C SER A 156 26.80 -18.34 21.01
N LYS A 157 27.56 -18.26 22.10
CA LYS A 157 28.78 -19.03 22.30
C LYS A 157 28.33 -20.35 22.93
N GLU A 158 27.88 -21.27 22.09
CA GLU A 158 28.02 -22.69 22.37
C GLU A 158 28.18 -23.42 21.05
N ALA A 159 29.42 -23.86 20.83
CA ALA A 159 29.85 -24.57 19.65
C ALA A 159 29.29 -26.00 19.68
N SER A 160 28.62 -26.40 18.60
CA SER A 160 28.53 -27.80 18.19
C SER A 160 28.93 -27.88 16.72
N PRO A 161 29.97 -28.65 16.34
CA PRO A 161 30.46 -28.76 14.99
C PRO A 161 29.61 -29.77 14.21
N ARG A 162 28.32 -29.50 14.06
CA ARG A 162 27.43 -30.23 13.15
C ARG A 162 27.00 -29.26 12.06
N LYS A 163 27.27 -29.62 10.80
CA LYS A 163 26.97 -28.90 9.55
C LYS A 163 26.01 -27.73 9.79
N ALA A 164 26.58 -26.53 9.90
CA ALA A 164 25.84 -25.32 10.23
C ALA A 164 24.81 -25.03 9.12
N GLU A 165 23.57 -25.47 9.32
CA GLU A 165 22.42 -24.82 8.70
C GLU A 165 22.51 -23.35 9.08
N HIS A 166 22.87 -22.52 8.11
CA HIS A 166 23.09 -21.09 8.32
C HIS A 166 21.74 -20.43 8.58
N VAL A 167 21.36 -20.33 9.85
CA VAL A 167 20.17 -19.59 10.27
C VAL A 167 20.44 -18.09 10.11
N GLN A 168 19.74 -17.45 9.17
CA GLN A 168 19.86 -16.03 8.93
C GLN A 168 19.06 -15.25 9.98
N HIS A 169 19.76 -14.50 10.85
CA HIS A 169 19.11 -13.69 11.88
C HIS A 169 18.58 -12.37 11.31
N LEU A 170 17.28 -12.13 11.49
CA LEU A 170 16.62 -10.87 11.17
C LEU A 170 16.76 -9.91 12.36
N ILE A 171 17.33 -8.74 12.12
CA ILE A 171 17.59 -7.68 13.09
C ILE A 171 16.63 -6.52 12.82
N PHE A 172 15.85 -6.15 13.83
CA PHE A 172 15.01 -4.95 13.73
C PHE A 172 15.87 -3.68 13.67
N VAL A 173 15.60 -2.80 12.69
CA VAL A 173 16.29 -1.50 12.62
C VAL A 173 15.57 -0.53 13.52
N LYS A 174 16.21 -0.18 14.65
CA LYS A 174 15.65 0.81 15.58
C LYS A 174 15.40 2.13 14.85
N PHE A 175 14.13 2.53 14.81
CA PHE A 175 13.71 3.83 14.33
C PHE A 175 14.02 4.86 15.44
N SER A 176 15.26 5.37 15.47
CA SER A 176 15.77 6.21 16.59
C SER A 176 15.23 7.65 16.59
N GLN A 177 14.07 7.90 16.01
CA GLN A 177 13.48 9.24 15.97
C GLN A 177 12.55 9.42 17.15
N LYS A 178 12.91 10.31 18.08
CA LYS A 178 11.97 10.84 19.06
C LYS A 178 11.13 11.92 18.38
N PHE A 179 9.82 11.88 18.62
CA PHE A 179 8.90 12.89 18.12
C PHE A 179 8.38 13.70 19.31
N ASP A 180 8.52 15.01 19.24
CA ASP A 180 7.90 15.91 20.20
C ASP A 180 6.40 15.97 19.94
N ALA A 181 5.59 15.35 20.80
CA ALA A 181 4.14 15.26 20.63
C ALA A 181 3.41 16.62 20.58
N THR A 182 4.07 17.71 20.99
CA THR A 182 3.50 19.06 20.97
C THR A 182 3.64 19.76 19.61
N ASN A 183 4.52 19.25 18.73
CA ASN A 183 4.79 19.82 17.40
C ASN A 183 3.72 19.41 16.34
N THR A 184 2.46 19.68 16.68
CA THR A 184 1.30 19.45 15.82
C THR A 184 1.10 20.59 14.81
N LEU A 185 0.11 20.49 13.93
CA LEU A 185 -0.16 21.54 12.95
C LEU A 185 -0.59 22.85 13.60
N LEU A 186 -1.34 22.80 14.70
CA LEU A 186 -1.78 23.96 15.50
C LEU A 186 -0.97 24.06 16.82
N PRO A 187 -0.77 25.28 17.37
CA PRO A 187 -0.19 25.43 18.70
C PRO A 187 -0.93 24.64 19.79
N TRP A 188 -0.16 23.93 20.62
CA TRP A 188 -0.67 23.06 21.69
C TRP A 188 -1.64 23.76 22.66
N GLU A 189 -1.37 25.01 23.02
CA GLU A 189 -2.21 25.78 23.94
C GLU A 189 -3.63 26.01 23.40
N LEU A 190 -3.75 26.20 22.08
CA LEU A 190 -5.06 26.34 21.42
C LEU A 190 -5.80 25.01 21.43
N ILE A 191 -5.09 23.91 21.15
CA ILE A 191 -5.66 22.56 21.20
C ILE A 191 -6.23 22.26 22.59
N LYS A 192 -5.46 22.54 23.64
CA LYS A 192 -5.88 22.29 25.03
C LYS A 192 -7.12 23.12 25.39
N ARG A 193 -7.16 24.39 24.98
CA ARG A 193 -8.32 25.27 25.20
C ARG A 193 -9.56 24.76 24.47
N VAL A 194 -9.44 24.43 23.19
CA VAL A 194 -10.55 23.92 22.38
C VAL A 194 -11.07 22.60 22.94
N MET A 195 -10.18 21.67 23.29
CA MET A 195 -10.57 20.36 23.85
C MET A 195 -11.14 20.42 25.26
N SER A 196 -10.98 21.54 25.98
CA SER A 196 -11.57 21.74 27.29
C SER A 196 -13.08 22.04 27.24
N LEU A 197 -13.62 22.37 26.05
CA LEU A 197 -15.03 22.66 25.87
C LEU A 197 -15.87 21.39 26.07
N PRO A 198 -16.82 21.37 27.03
CA PRO A 198 -17.65 20.21 27.27
C PRO A 198 -18.53 19.92 26.05
N GLY A 199 -18.57 18.65 25.63
CA GLY A 199 -19.41 18.21 24.51
C GLY A 199 -18.81 18.40 23.12
N LEU A 200 -17.70 19.14 22.95
CA LEU A 200 -17.08 19.35 21.63
C LEU A 200 -16.72 18.03 20.92
N ILE A 201 -16.16 17.07 21.65
CA ILE A 201 -15.82 15.75 21.10
C ILE A 201 -17.08 15.03 20.60
N LYS A 202 -18.19 15.08 21.37
CA LYS A 202 -19.46 14.45 20.97
C LYS A 202 -20.03 15.14 19.73
N ALA A 203 -19.99 16.47 19.68
CA ALA A 203 -20.40 17.24 18.51
C ALA A 203 -19.55 16.90 17.28
N LEU A 204 -18.22 16.81 17.44
CA LEU A 204 -17.30 16.43 16.37
C LEU A 204 -17.63 15.05 15.80
N TYR A 205 -17.80 14.03 16.64
CA TYR A 205 -18.19 12.70 16.17
C TYR A 205 -19.61 12.67 15.59
N GLY A 206 -20.54 13.48 16.11
CA GLY A 206 -21.88 13.65 15.54
C GLY A 206 -21.82 14.22 14.12
N VAL A 207 -21.04 15.28 13.91
CA VAL A 207 -20.77 15.87 12.59
C VAL A 207 -20.09 14.85 11.68
N GLY A 208 -19.11 14.09 12.18
CA GLY A 208 -18.47 13.02 11.43
C GLY A 208 -19.44 11.91 11.02
N LEU A 209 -20.35 11.50 11.92
CA LEU A 209 -21.35 10.47 11.62
C LEU A 209 -22.37 10.94 10.58
N VAL A 210 -22.87 12.18 10.69
CA VAL A 210 -23.76 12.79 9.70
C VAL A 210 -23.05 12.90 8.35
N GLY A 211 -21.81 13.37 8.34
CA GLY A 211 -20.97 13.44 7.14
C GLY A 211 -20.83 12.06 6.49
N LEU A 212 -20.45 11.04 7.25
CA LEU A 212 -20.28 9.68 6.77
C LEU A 212 -21.57 9.11 6.16
N ILE A 213 -22.68 9.12 6.91
CA ILE A 213 -23.96 8.57 6.45
C ILE A 213 -24.43 9.27 5.17
N SER A 214 -24.32 10.61 5.13
CA SER A 214 -24.71 11.37 3.94
C SER A 214 -23.76 11.16 2.75
N SER A 215 -22.46 10.93 2.96
CA SER A 215 -21.51 10.61 1.87
C SER A 215 -21.86 9.30 1.15
N HIS A 216 -22.32 8.29 1.89
CA HIS A 216 -22.70 6.98 1.35
C HIS A 216 -24.12 6.96 0.75
N GLY A 217 -24.88 8.05 0.90
CA GLY A 217 -26.26 8.15 0.43
C GLY A 217 -26.41 8.01 -1.10
N SER A 218 -25.36 8.28 -1.89
CA SER A 218 -25.43 8.30 -3.36
C SER A 218 -25.94 6.98 -3.93
N LEU A 219 -25.44 5.87 -3.41
CA LEU A 219 -25.88 4.53 -3.82
C LEU A 219 -27.35 4.24 -3.47
N PHE A 220 -27.88 4.89 -2.44
CA PHE A 220 -29.26 4.71 -2.00
C PHE A 220 -30.24 5.64 -2.73
N TYR A 221 -29.81 6.85 -3.11
CA TYR A 221 -30.67 7.79 -3.84
C TYR A 221 -30.98 7.30 -5.26
N GLU A 222 -30.01 6.67 -5.93
CA GLU A 222 -30.16 6.12 -7.28
C GLU A 222 -31.24 5.00 -7.36
N PHE A 223 -31.57 4.35 -6.24
CA PHE A 223 -32.58 3.28 -6.20
C PHE A 223 -34.03 3.80 -6.07
N SER A 224 -34.23 5.09 -5.80
CA SER A 224 -35.53 5.66 -5.47
C SER A 224 -36.17 6.40 -6.67
N ASP A 225 -36.47 5.64 -7.71
CA ASP A 225 -36.84 6.10 -9.07
C ASP A 225 -38.28 6.66 -9.22
N SER A 226 -38.94 7.11 -8.15
CA SER A 226 -40.42 7.30 -8.15
C SER A 226 -40.97 8.69 -7.75
N VAL A 227 -40.14 9.70 -7.50
CA VAL A 227 -40.63 11.01 -6.99
C VAL A 227 -40.07 12.20 -7.78
N ASP A 228 -40.97 13.13 -8.10
CA ASP A 228 -40.81 14.44 -8.74
C ASP A 228 -39.35 14.97 -8.90
N ASP A 229 -38.86 14.93 -10.15
CA ASP A 229 -37.44 15.08 -10.57
C ASP A 229 -36.78 16.38 -10.09
N THR A 230 -37.53 17.47 -9.94
CA THR A 230 -36.96 18.79 -9.57
C THR A 230 -36.63 18.88 -8.08
N MET A 231 -37.48 18.35 -7.20
CA MET A 231 -37.26 18.39 -5.76
C MET A 231 -36.16 17.41 -5.36
N HIS A 232 -36.08 16.26 -6.04
CA HIS A 232 -35.03 15.27 -5.82
C HIS A 232 -33.63 15.85 -6.09
N LYS A 233 -33.43 16.50 -7.24
CA LYS A 233 -32.15 17.14 -7.61
C LYS A 233 -31.70 18.22 -6.61
N ARG A 234 -32.63 19.03 -6.10
CA ARG A 234 -32.32 20.04 -5.08
C ARG A 234 -31.94 19.41 -3.75
N LEU A 235 -32.66 18.37 -3.34
CA LEU A 235 -32.37 17.64 -2.12
C LEU A 235 -31.00 16.95 -2.20
N GLU A 236 -30.70 16.28 -3.31
CA GLU A 236 -29.42 15.62 -3.56
C GLU A 236 -28.26 16.62 -3.47
N LEU A 237 -28.40 17.79 -4.10
CA LEU A 237 -27.40 18.84 -4.04
C LEU A 237 -27.18 19.34 -2.58
N MET A 238 -28.27 19.57 -1.84
CA MET A 238 -28.19 20.01 -0.44
C MET A 238 -27.53 18.95 0.46
N VAL A 239 -27.88 17.67 0.27
CA VAL A 239 -27.28 16.55 0.99
C VAL A 239 -25.80 16.42 0.64
N SER A 240 -25.43 16.61 -0.62
CA SER A 240 -24.04 16.57 -1.10
C SER A 240 -23.19 17.69 -0.48
N TYR A 241 -23.72 18.93 -0.44
CA TYR A 241 -23.05 20.04 0.24
C TYR A 241 -22.93 19.82 1.74
N LEU A 242 -23.99 19.35 2.39
CA LEU A 242 -23.98 19.07 3.82
C LEU A 242 -22.98 17.95 4.15
N SER A 243 -22.96 16.88 3.36
CA SER A 243 -22.01 15.78 3.47
C SER A 243 -20.58 16.30 3.37
N LEU A 244 -20.27 17.09 2.36
CA LEU A 244 -18.92 17.63 2.16
C LEU A 244 -18.53 18.56 3.32
N LEU A 245 -19.42 19.45 3.75
CA LEU A 245 -19.15 20.40 4.83
C LEU A 245 -18.91 19.66 6.16
N CYS A 246 -19.74 18.67 6.49
CA CYS A 246 -19.58 17.85 7.68
C CYS A 246 -18.28 17.04 7.64
N THR A 247 -18.00 16.39 6.52
CA THR A 247 -16.77 15.60 6.33
C THR A 247 -15.52 16.49 6.36
N LEU A 248 -15.55 17.65 5.72
CA LEU A 248 -14.45 18.61 5.77
C LEU A 248 -14.22 19.12 7.19
N SER A 249 -15.29 19.47 7.91
CA SER A 249 -15.19 19.93 9.30
C SER A 249 -14.61 18.86 10.22
N PHE A 250 -15.04 17.62 10.07
CA PHE A 250 -14.53 16.48 10.81
C PHE A 250 -13.06 16.20 10.49
N THR A 251 -12.72 16.05 9.21
CA THR A 251 -11.37 15.70 8.77
C THR A 251 -10.37 16.82 9.03
N ALA A 252 -10.75 18.09 8.84
CA ALA A 252 -9.93 19.25 9.19
C ALA A 252 -9.67 19.32 10.70
N SER A 253 -10.69 19.03 11.52
CA SER A 253 -10.52 18.99 12.97
C SER A 253 -9.50 17.93 13.38
N PHE A 254 -9.47 16.75 12.77
CA PHE A 254 -8.42 15.75 13.01
C PHE A 254 -7.05 16.19 12.49
N ALA A 255 -7.00 16.84 11.32
CA ALA A 255 -5.76 17.28 10.70
C ALA A 255 -4.98 18.25 11.61
N VAL A 256 -5.68 19.12 12.34
CA VAL A 256 -5.10 20.03 13.35
C VAL A 256 -4.20 19.30 14.37
N PHE A 257 -4.54 18.05 14.72
CA PHE A 257 -3.80 17.22 15.69
C PHE A 257 -2.68 16.39 15.07
N TYR A 258 -2.48 16.44 13.74
CA TYR A 258 -1.44 15.66 13.10
C TYR A 258 -0.06 16.18 13.47
N GLN A 259 0.81 15.23 13.79
CA GLN A 259 2.20 15.52 14.10
C GLN A 259 2.97 15.79 12.80
N ARG A 260 3.56 16.98 12.66
CA ARG A 260 4.16 17.45 11.40
C ARG A 260 5.21 16.49 10.84
N GLN A 261 6.11 16.01 11.70
CA GLN A 261 7.19 15.11 11.28
C GLN A 261 6.68 13.72 10.88
N LEU A 262 5.67 13.21 11.58
CA LEU A 262 5.09 11.90 11.31
C LEU A 262 4.25 11.93 10.04
N LEU A 263 3.49 13.02 9.84
CA LEU A 263 2.77 13.32 8.60
C LEU A 263 3.74 13.43 7.42
N ASN A 264 4.86 14.15 7.58
CA ASN A 264 5.88 14.24 6.54
C ASN A 264 6.49 12.87 6.22
N LEU A 265 6.79 12.06 7.24
CA LEU A 265 7.28 10.69 7.06
C LEU A 265 6.27 9.81 6.32
N LEU A 266 4.99 9.99 6.62
CA LEU A 266 3.87 9.30 5.98
C LEU A 266 3.71 9.70 4.51
N PHE A 267 3.74 10.99 4.19
CA PHE A 267 3.70 11.48 2.80
C PHE A 267 4.90 11.03 1.97
N HIS A 268 6.06 10.84 2.60
CA HIS A 268 7.24 10.26 1.95
C HIS A 268 7.23 8.72 1.93
N SER A 269 6.24 8.08 2.55
CA SER A 269 6.08 6.64 2.50
C SER A 269 5.44 6.25 1.17
N PHE A 270 6.06 5.28 0.49
CA PHE A 270 5.53 4.79 -0.78
C PHE A 270 4.10 4.25 -0.63
N ASP A 271 3.83 3.54 0.47
CA ASP A 271 2.53 2.89 0.65
C ASP A 271 1.42 3.94 0.73
N PHE A 272 1.64 5.06 1.44
CA PHE A 272 0.71 6.19 1.44
C PHE A 272 0.51 6.77 0.04
N VAL A 273 1.60 7.10 -0.67
CA VAL A 273 1.52 7.70 -2.02
C VAL A 273 0.78 6.77 -2.98
N PHE A 274 1.02 5.46 -2.89
CA PHE A 274 0.32 4.47 -3.67
C PHE A 274 -1.18 4.43 -3.37
N TYR A 275 -1.58 4.34 -2.09
CA TYR A 275 -2.99 4.35 -1.71
C TYR A 275 -3.68 5.65 -2.12
N SER A 276 -3.04 6.81 -1.86
CA SER A 276 -3.54 8.13 -2.22
C SER A 276 -3.70 8.28 -3.74
N PHE A 277 -2.74 7.81 -4.54
CA PHE A 277 -2.84 7.81 -6.00
C PHE A 277 -4.02 6.95 -6.47
N GLN A 278 -4.12 5.71 -5.99
CA GLN A 278 -5.19 4.79 -6.40
C GLN A 278 -6.56 5.39 -6.08
N VAL A 279 -6.76 5.84 -4.84
CA VAL A 279 -8.00 6.48 -4.38
C VAL A 279 -8.32 7.75 -5.19
N THR A 280 -7.36 8.65 -5.35
CA THR A 280 -7.58 9.90 -6.10
C THR A 280 -7.94 9.60 -7.55
N SER A 281 -7.23 8.67 -8.20
CA SER A 281 -7.51 8.28 -9.57
C SER A 281 -8.90 7.64 -9.72
N SER A 282 -9.33 6.81 -8.77
CA SER A 282 -10.67 6.21 -8.77
C SER A 282 -11.77 7.26 -8.63
N TYR A 283 -11.66 8.19 -7.67
CA TYR A 283 -12.68 9.24 -7.49
C TYR A 283 -12.69 10.26 -8.64
N MET A 284 -11.53 10.58 -9.23
CA MET A 284 -11.48 11.39 -10.46
C MET A 284 -12.20 10.70 -11.62
N CYS A 285 -12.08 9.37 -11.73
CA CYS A 285 -12.84 8.61 -12.72
C CYS A 285 -14.34 8.66 -12.45
N VAL A 286 -14.77 8.55 -11.20
CA VAL A 286 -16.19 8.68 -10.83
C VAL A 286 -16.72 10.06 -11.24
N CYS A 287 -16.01 11.15 -10.93
CA CYS A 287 -16.39 12.48 -11.39
C CYS A 287 -16.50 12.56 -12.92
N SER A 288 -15.56 11.94 -13.65
CA SER A 288 -15.58 11.90 -15.12
C SER A 288 -16.72 11.04 -15.68
N LEU A 289 -17.10 9.96 -15.01
CA LEU A 289 -18.19 9.07 -15.38
C LEU A 289 -19.57 9.74 -15.22
N TYR A 290 -19.71 10.60 -14.23
CA TYR A 290 -20.88 11.46 -14.03
C TYR A 290 -20.75 12.81 -14.75
N SER A 291 -19.88 12.93 -15.77
CA SER A 291 -19.70 14.14 -16.56
C SER A 291 -19.53 15.43 -15.75
N TRP A 292 -18.85 15.31 -14.60
CA TRP A 292 -18.60 16.40 -13.65
C TRP A 292 -19.87 17.04 -13.06
N GLU A 293 -20.97 16.29 -12.98
CA GLU A 293 -22.17 16.73 -12.28
C GLU A 293 -21.86 17.05 -10.81
N LEU A 294 -22.31 18.24 -10.39
CA LEU A 294 -21.88 18.84 -9.13
C LEU A 294 -22.24 17.99 -7.90
N PRO A 295 -23.47 17.46 -7.72
CA PRO A 295 -23.81 16.65 -6.54
C PRO A 295 -22.88 15.44 -6.38
N GLN A 296 -22.75 14.61 -7.43
CA GLN A 296 -21.96 13.39 -7.42
C GLN A 296 -20.48 13.68 -7.24
N CYS A 297 -19.97 14.78 -7.83
CA CYS A 297 -18.60 15.23 -7.58
C CYS A 297 -18.35 15.64 -6.12
N LEU A 298 -19.29 16.36 -5.50
CA LEU A 298 -19.19 16.74 -4.09
C LEU A 298 -19.19 15.51 -3.19
N MET A 299 -20.03 14.51 -3.49
CA MET A 299 -20.06 13.23 -2.78
C MET A 299 -18.75 12.44 -2.98
N ALA A 300 -18.23 12.37 -4.21
CA ALA A 300 -16.95 11.74 -4.50
C ALA A 300 -15.79 12.42 -3.76
N ILE A 301 -15.78 13.75 -3.68
CA ILE A 301 -14.79 14.51 -2.88
C ILE A 301 -14.94 14.20 -1.39
N SER A 302 -16.18 14.09 -0.89
CA SER A 302 -16.46 13.72 0.50
C SER A 302 -15.90 12.33 0.83
N LEU A 303 -16.15 11.32 -0.01
CA LEU A 303 -15.59 9.97 0.15
C LEU A 303 -14.05 9.94 -0.02
N TRP A 304 -13.51 10.76 -0.92
CA TRP A 304 -12.07 10.95 -1.09
C TRP A 304 -11.40 11.53 0.17
N LEU A 305 -12.06 12.47 0.86
CA LEU A 305 -11.61 13.01 2.14
C LEU A 305 -11.64 11.95 3.25
N TRP A 306 -12.68 11.12 3.31
CA TRP A 306 -12.75 10.00 4.26
C TRP A 306 -11.60 9.01 4.05
N ALA A 307 -11.31 8.65 2.81
CA ALA A 307 -10.18 7.78 2.49
C ALA A 307 -8.84 8.39 2.94
N HIS A 308 -8.61 9.68 2.67
CA HIS A 308 -7.38 10.36 3.09
C HIS A 308 -7.29 10.53 4.60
N TRP A 309 -8.40 10.74 5.29
CA TRP A 309 -8.45 10.73 6.75
C TRP A 309 -8.00 9.37 7.29
N VAL A 310 -8.56 8.26 6.80
CA VAL A 310 -8.10 6.91 7.19
C VAL A 310 -6.60 6.75 6.94
N PHE A 311 -6.11 7.21 5.79
CA PHE A 311 -4.70 7.09 5.44
C PHE A 311 -3.76 7.94 6.31
N THR A 312 -4.28 9.00 6.93
CA THR A 312 -3.50 9.94 7.75
C THR A 312 -3.60 9.73 9.25
N ILE A 313 -4.38 8.75 9.73
CA ILE A 313 -4.50 8.40 11.15
C ILE A 313 -3.16 8.09 11.81
N ASP A 314 -2.23 7.50 11.05
CA ASP A 314 -0.89 7.20 11.54
C ASP A 314 -0.09 8.45 11.92
N ALA A 315 -0.48 9.65 11.44
CA ALA A 315 0.13 10.92 11.84
C ALA A 315 -0.33 11.39 13.23
N LEU A 316 -1.32 10.73 13.83
CA LEU A 316 -1.85 11.06 15.14
C LEU A 316 -1.05 10.32 16.23
N THR A 317 -0.44 11.06 17.15
CA THR A 317 0.30 10.46 18.27
C THR A 317 -0.65 9.78 19.27
N PRO A 318 -0.19 8.80 20.07
CA PRO A 318 -1.03 8.18 21.11
C PRO A 318 -1.64 9.19 22.08
N ILE A 319 -0.90 10.26 22.41
CA ILE A 319 -1.38 11.34 23.28
C ILE A 319 -2.57 12.05 22.62
N MET A 320 -2.45 12.41 21.33
CA MET A 320 -3.54 13.05 20.60
C MET A 320 -4.75 12.13 20.40
N LYS A 321 -4.52 10.83 20.13
CA LYS A 321 -5.59 9.82 20.07
C LYS A 321 -6.37 9.75 21.38
N ASN A 322 -5.67 9.71 22.51
CA ASN A 322 -6.29 9.69 23.84
C ASN A 322 -7.09 10.97 24.11
N MET A 323 -6.58 12.15 23.71
CA MET A 323 -7.32 13.41 23.83
C MET A 323 -8.62 13.40 23.01
N LEU A 324 -8.58 12.89 21.77
CA LEU A 324 -9.75 12.75 20.90
C LEU A 324 -10.64 11.55 21.28
N LYS A 325 -10.26 10.76 22.29
CA LYS A 325 -10.89 9.46 22.63
C LYS A 325 -11.04 8.55 21.41
N PHE A 326 -10.09 8.66 20.48
CA PHE A 326 -10.10 7.98 19.20
C PHE A 326 -9.33 6.67 19.29
N ARG A 327 -9.93 5.59 18.79
CA ARG A 327 -9.25 4.29 18.61
C ARG A 327 -9.03 4.02 17.14
N ALA A 328 -7.86 3.49 16.78
CA ALA A 328 -7.52 3.21 15.37
C ALA A 328 -8.52 2.24 14.70
N GLN A 329 -9.13 1.35 15.48
CA GLN A 329 -10.15 0.40 15.03
C GLN A 329 -11.40 1.09 14.44
N TYR A 330 -11.72 2.32 14.85
CA TYR A 330 -12.87 3.06 14.32
C TYR A 330 -12.72 3.44 12.85
N ALA A 331 -11.50 3.43 12.31
CA ALA A 331 -11.27 3.68 10.89
C ALA A 331 -11.50 2.45 10.02
N ALA A 332 -11.46 1.25 10.59
CA ALA A 332 -11.72 0.00 9.86
C ALA A 332 -13.12 -0.04 9.22
N PRO A 333 -14.23 0.26 9.94
CA PRO A 333 -15.56 0.27 9.32
C PRO A 333 -15.70 1.37 8.27
N VAL A 334 -15.11 2.56 8.47
CA VAL A 334 -15.11 3.64 7.46
C VAL A 334 -14.45 3.17 6.17
N LEU A 335 -13.27 2.54 6.27
CA LEU A 335 -12.59 1.97 5.10
C LEU A 335 -13.37 0.80 4.48
N GLY A 336 -14.06 0.00 5.30
CA GLY A 336 -14.94 -1.06 4.84
C GLY A 336 -16.11 -0.53 4.00
N LEU A 337 -16.77 0.54 4.45
CA LEU A 337 -17.85 1.21 3.72
C LEU A 337 -17.35 1.77 2.38
N LEU A 338 -16.18 2.44 2.37
CA LEU A 338 -15.57 2.93 1.13
C LEU A 338 -15.30 1.81 0.12
N LEU A 339 -14.96 0.60 0.60
CA LEU A 339 -14.80 -0.57 -0.28
C LEU A 339 -16.12 -1.09 -0.82
N ILE A 340 -17.16 -1.08 0.02
CA ILE A 340 -18.52 -1.42 -0.41
C ILE A 340 -18.98 -0.44 -1.49
N ASP A 341 -18.70 0.87 -1.33
CA ASP A 341 -19.06 1.86 -2.35
C ASP A 341 -18.38 1.59 -3.69
N HIS A 342 -17.07 1.30 -3.67
CA HIS A 342 -16.34 0.98 -4.90
C HIS A 342 -16.90 -0.28 -5.59
N VAL A 343 -17.26 -1.30 -4.82
CA VAL A 343 -17.91 -2.51 -5.36
C VAL A 343 -19.30 -2.19 -5.89
N GLY A 344 -20.07 -1.37 -5.18
CA GLY A 344 -21.39 -0.89 -5.59
C GLY A 344 -21.32 -0.13 -6.92
N TRP A 345 -20.40 0.82 -7.06
CA TRP A 345 -20.17 1.54 -8.31
C TRP A 345 -19.69 0.63 -9.44
N ILE A 346 -18.81 -0.34 -9.18
CA ILE A 346 -18.44 -1.34 -10.20
C ILE A 346 -19.68 -2.12 -10.65
N TYR A 347 -20.54 -2.52 -9.70
CA TYR A 347 -21.78 -3.21 -10.00
C TYR A 347 -22.75 -2.32 -10.83
N GLN A 348 -22.92 -1.05 -10.48
CA GLN A 348 -23.75 -0.11 -11.24
C GLN A 348 -23.26 0.05 -12.68
N VAL A 349 -21.94 0.24 -12.85
CA VAL A 349 -21.30 0.42 -14.16
C VAL A 349 -21.41 -0.84 -15.03
N LEU A 350 -21.25 -2.04 -14.46
CA LEU A 350 -21.18 -3.28 -15.23
C LEU A 350 -22.52 -4.00 -15.40
N MET A 351 -23.43 -3.92 -14.43
CA MET A 351 -24.63 -4.77 -14.35
C MET A 351 -25.93 -3.98 -14.41
N ALA A 352 -26.04 -2.87 -13.67
CA ALA A 352 -27.30 -2.14 -13.57
C ALA A 352 -27.62 -1.32 -14.82
N GLY A 353 -26.59 -0.96 -15.60
CA GLY A 353 -26.76 -0.15 -16.81
C GLY A 353 -27.41 1.19 -16.49
N ASP A 354 -26.93 1.86 -15.44
CA ASP A 354 -27.39 3.18 -15.05
C ASP A 354 -27.37 4.11 -16.27
N THR A 355 -28.48 4.83 -16.42
CA THR A 355 -28.66 5.74 -17.53
C THR A 355 -27.79 6.97 -17.38
N GLN A 356 -27.41 7.40 -16.18
CA GLN A 356 -26.64 8.65 -16.01
C GLN A 356 -25.15 8.49 -16.35
N LEU A 357 -24.62 7.29 -16.18
CA LEU A 357 -23.22 6.95 -16.43
C LEU A 357 -22.82 7.14 -17.91
N GLN A 358 -21.86 8.04 -18.14
CA GLN A 358 -21.25 8.28 -19.46
C GLN A 358 -19.81 7.76 -19.47
N ASP A 359 -19.51 6.83 -20.38
CA ASP A 359 -18.11 6.45 -20.60
C ASP A 359 -17.40 7.60 -21.34
N SER A 360 -16.70 8.41 -20.56
CA SER A 360 -15.85 9.47 -21.08
C SER A 360 -14.50 8.91 -21.52
N ILE A 361 -13.89 9.58 -22.49
CA ILE A 361 -12.54 9.29 -22.95
C ILE A 361 -11.59 10.14 -22.11
N ILE A 362 -10.69 9.50 -21.35
CA ILE A 362 -9.65 10.19 -20.55
C ILE A 362 -8.65 10.86 -21.48
N PHE A 363 -8.27 10.13 -22.51
CA PHE A 363 -7.23 10.52 -23.44
C PHE A 363 -7.58 9.98 -24.82
N GLU A 364 -7.70 10.90 -25.77
CA GLU A 364 -7.83 10.59 -27.19
C GLU A 364 -6.58 11.13 -27.88
N GLY A 365 -5.89 10.27 -28.63
CA GLY A 365 -4.71 10.67 -29.37
C GLY A 365 -4.46 9.77 -30.56
N THR A 366 -3.98 10.35 -31.66
CA THR A 366 -3.53 9.58 -32.82
C THR A 366 -2.03 9.31 -32.70
N ILE A 367 -1.66 8.05 -32.50
CA ILE A 367 -0.27 7.61 -32.48
C ILE A 367 -0.06 6.71 -33.69
N TRP A 368 0.80 7.13 -34.61
CA TRP A 368 1.14 6.38 -35.84
C TRP A 368 -0.08 5.99 -36.70
N ALA A 369 -0.98 6.96 -36.92
CA ALA A 369 -2.21 6.79 -37.69
C ALA A 369 -3.26 5.83 -37.07
N GLN A 370 -3.05 5.35 -35.83
CA GLN A 370 -4.08 4.67 -35.06
C GLN A 370 -4.66 5.59 -33.99
N HIS A 371 -5.98 5.55 -33.84
CA HIS A 371 -6.70 6.26 -32.78
C HIS A 371 -6.58 5.46 -31.48
N LEU A 372 -5.80 5.97 -30.53
CA LEU A 372 -5.75 5.48 -29.16
C LEU A 372 -6.79 6.24 -28.34
N CYS A 373 -7.80 5.53 -27.87
CA CYS A 373 -8.79 6.06 -26.93
C CYS A 373 -8.65 5.31 -25.61
N ILE A 374 -8.28 6.01 -24.54
CA ILE A 374 -8.26 5.46 -23.18
C ILE A 374 -9.59 5.81 -22.52
N ARG A 375 -10.41 4.79 -22.25
CA ARG A 375 -11.74 4.96 -21.65
C ARG A 375 -11.69 5.00 -20.11
N VAL A 376 -12.63 5.71 -19.49
CA VAL A 376 -12.69 5.83 -18.03
C VAL A 376 -13.13 4.54 -17.36
N VAL A 377 -14.16 3.85 -17.89
CA VAL A 377 -14.73 2.66 -17.23
C VAL A 377 -13.67 1.56 -16.98
N PRO A 378 -12.87 1.13 -17.98
CA PRO A 378 -11.85 0.10 -17.76
C PRO A 378 -10.80 0.51 -16.73
N PHE A 379 -10.39 1.78 -16.79
CA PHE A 379 -9.41 2.33 -15.87
C PHE A 379 -9.97 2.33 -14.44
N TYR A 380 -11.20 2.83 -14.25
CA TYR A 380 -11.88 2.83 -12.96
C TYR A 380 -11.99 1.42 -12.37
N VAL A 381 -12.50 0.44 -13.12
CA VAL A 381 -12.65 -0.95 -12.65
C VAL A 381 -11.30 -1.53 -12.23
N SER A 382 -10.25 -1.32 -13.03
CA SER A 382 -8.90 -1.78 -12.69
C SER A 382 -8.36 -1.17 -11.39
N ARG A 383 -8.55 0.14 -11.19
CA ARG A 383 -8.13 0.84 -9.95
C ARG A 383 -8.94 0.39 -8.75
N SER A 384 -10.25 0.26 -8.89
CA SER A 384 -11.16 -0.15 -7.81
C SER A 384 -10.90 -1.59 -7.36
N LEU A 385 -10.66 -2.53 -8.27
CA LEU A 385 -10.24 -3.90 -7.91
C LEU A 385 -8.91 -3.91 -7.15
N THR A 386 -7.96 -3.08 -7.59
CA THR A 386 -6.68 -2.90 -6.89
C THR A 386 -6.94 -2.36 -5.48
N LEU A 387 -7.75 -1.32 -5.33
CA LEU A 387 -8.12 -0.75 -4.04
C LEU A 387 -8.77 -1.80 -3.12
N VAL A 388 -9.73 -2.58 -3.60
CA VAL A 388 -10.39 -3.64 -2.80
C VAL A 388 -9.37 -4.65 -2.26
N LEU A 389 -8.45 -5.13 -3.09
CA LEU A 389 -7.42 -6.08 -2.66
C LEU A 389 -6.43 -5.47 -1.66
N TRP A 390 -5.99 -4.22 -1.88
CA TRP A 390 -4.98 -3.60 -1.01
C TRP A 390 -5.57 -3.02 0.27
N CYS A 391 -6.79 -2.50 0.23
CA CYS A 391 -7.48 -1.93 1.38
C CYS A 391 -8.13 -3.01 2.24
N SER A 392 -8.55 -4.17 1.72
CA SER A 392 -8.99 -5.30 2.58
C SER A 392 -7.88 -5.73 3.55
N ARG A 393 -6.63 -5.78 3.07
CA ARG A 393 -5.45 -5.98 3.92
C ARG A 393 -5.23 -4.83 4.92
N LEU A 394 -5.60 -3.60 4.58
CA LEU A 394 -5.50 -2.47 5.51
C LEU A 394 -6.63 -2.52 6.56
N VAL A 395 -7.86 -2.85 6.18
CA VAL A 395 -9.00 -3.10 7.07
C VAL A 395 -8.63 -4.16 8.09
N ALA A 396 -8.16 -5.33 7.65
CA ALA A 396 -7.74 -6.41 8.55
C ALA A 396 -6.65 -5.97 9.55
N ARG A 397 -5.76 -5.05 9.14
CA ARG A 397 -4.76 -4.48 10.04
C ARG A 397 -5.35 -3.49 11.04
N LEU A 398 -6.23 -2.60 10.57
CA LEU A 398 -6.91 -1.60 11.41
C LEU A 398 -7.80 -2.28 12.46
N SER A 399 -8.52 -3.33 12.08
CA SER A 399 -9.38 -4.11 12.99
C SER A 399 -8.59 -4.79 14.11
N LEU A 400 -7.33 -5.15 13.85
CA LEU A 400 -6.43 -5.80 14.81
C LEU A 400 -5.41 -4.83 15.45
N ALA A 401 -5.52 -3.53 15.17
CA ALA A 401 -4.57 -2.54 15.67
C ALA A 401 -4.87 -2.16 17.13
N SER A 402 -3.82 -1.98 17.91
CA SER A 402 -3.88 -1.28 19.20
C SER A 402 -3.77 0.24 19.00
N ASP A 403 -4.13 1.03 20.00
CA ASP A 403 -4.13 2.50 19.90
C ASP A 403 -2.72 3.10 19.66
N ASN A 404 -1.69 2.40 20.15
CA ASN A 404 -0.30 2.78 19.97
C ASN A 404 0.32 2.26 18.66
N ASP A 405 -0.39 1.41 17.93
CA ASP A 405 0.11 0.84 16.68
C ASP A 405 0.01 1.84 15.54
N VAL A 406 0.99 1.74 14.65
CA VAL A 406 1.06 2.49 13.40
C VAL A 406 0.82 1.49 12.25
N THR A 407 -0.17 1.77 11.41
CA THR A 407 -0.82 0.77 10.56
C THR A 407 -0.34 0.78 9.11
N ILE A 408 -0.08 1.96 8.57
CA ILE A 408 0.42 2.28 7.23
C ILE A 408 1.94 2.44 7.26
N LEU A 409 2.49 3.24 8.18
CA LEU A 409 3.93 3.27 8.40
C LEU A 409 4.37 1.93 8.99
N ARG A 410 5.40 1.34 8.39
CA ARG A 410 5.98 0.10 8.89
C ARG A 410 7.48 0.23 9.05
N GLY A 411 7.99 -0.44 10.08
CA GLY A 411 9.40 -0.50 10.38
C GLY A 411 10.11 -1.41 9.40
N SER A 412 11.38 -1.12 9.14
CA SER A 412 12.21 -2.01 8.35
C SER A 412 12.98 -2.99 9.22
N VAL A 413 13.14 -4.20 8.67
CA VAL A 413 13.96 -5.26 9.23
C VAL A 413 15.21 -5.34 8.40
N CYS A 414 16.37 -5.57 9.00
CA CYS A 414 17.62 -5.85 8.30
C CYS A 414 18.09 -7.28 8.59
N TYR A 415 19.02 -7.78 7.79
CA TYR A 415 19.76 -9.02 8.05
C TYR A 415 21.21 -8.83 7.62
N ASP A 416 22.12 -9.64 8.16
CA ASP A 416 23.53 -9.58 7.75
C ASP A 416 23.75 -10.19 6.37
N ASN A 417 24.43 -9.45 5.51
CA ASN A 417 24.82 -9.93 4.19
C ASN A 417 26.04 -10.83 4.29
N PHE A 418 25.78 -12.12 4.40
CA PHE A 418 26.81 -13.15 4.51
C PHE A 418 27.82 -13.12 3.36
N PHE A 419 27.33 -12.96 2.11
CA PHE A 419 28.20 -12.92 0.92
C PHE A 419 29.18 -11.74 0.91
N ALA A 420 28.81 -10.62 1.53
CA ALA A 420 29.71 -9.48 1.64
C ALA A 420 30.83 -9.72 2.67
N ASN A 421 30.56 -10.52 3.71
CA ASN A 421 31.54 -10.82 4.75
C ASN A 421 32.53 -11.90 4.34
N GLU A 422 32.10 -12.97 3.64
CA GLU A 422 33.02 -14.02 3.18
C GLU A 422 34.12 -13.49 2.26
N SER A 423 33.82 -12.54 1.37
CA SER A 423 34.86 -11.94 0.51
C SER A 423 35.94 -11.17 1.28
N ARG A 424 35.60 -10.60 2.45
CA ARG A 424 36.55 -9.93 3.35
C ARG A 424 37.35 -10.92 4.18
N THR A 425 36.72 -12.00 4.64
CA THR A 425 37.42 -13.02 5.44
C THR A 425 38.32 -13.89 4.56
N SER A 426 37.91 -14.20 3.33
CA SER A 426 38.74 -14.91 2.34
C SER A 426 39.99 -14.11 1.96
N SER A 427 39.86 -12.79 1.75
CA SER A 427 41.01 -11.92 1.47
C SER A 427 41.97 -11.78 2.67
N GLN A 428 41.47 -11.85 3.91
CA GLN A 428 42.33 -11.94 5.10
C GLN A 428 42.94 -13.33 5.30
N LEU A 429 42.21 -14.42 5.02
CA LEU A 429 42.74 -15.78 5.15
C LEU A 429 43.83 -16.06 4.10
N SER A 430 43.72 -15.48 2.89
CA SER A 430 44.77 -15.56 1.86
C SER A 430 46.06 -14.78 2.21
N GLN A 431 46.05 -13.93 3.24
CA GLN A 431 47.26 -13.27 3.76
C GLN A 431 47.87 -13.97 4.98
N VAL A 432 47.19 -14.97 5.56
CA VAL A 432 47.68 -15.74 6.71
C VAL A 432 47.68 -17.23 6.34
N VAL A 433 48.46 -17.59 5.33
CA VAL A 433 48.97 -18.95 5.16
C VAL A 433 50.48 -18.87 5.35
N GLU A 434 50.90 -18.69 6.60
CA GLU A 434 52.27 -18.97 6.99
C GLU A 434 52.40 -20.49 7.05
N VAL A 435 53.19 -21.05 6.13
CA VAL A 435 53.55 -22.46 6.07
C VAL A 435 54.37 -22.78 7.32
N LYS A 436 53.72 -23.27 8.37
CA LYS A 436 54.42 -23.97 9.45
C LYS A 436 54.54 -25.45 9.10
N ALA A 437 55.79 -25.84 8.89
CA ALA A 437 56.21 -27.22 8.72
C ALA A 437 55.78 -28.07 9.93
N LEU A 438 55.40 -29.30 9.63
CA LEU A 438 55.07 -30.37 10.57
C LEU A 438 56.32 -30.76 11.39
N GLU A 439 56.25 -30.66 12.71
CA GLU A 439 57.00 -31.46 13.69
C GLU A 439 56.08 -31.60 14.92
N SER A 440 55.38 -32.72 15.10
CA SER A 440 55.80 -33.98 15.73
C SER A 440 55.46 -34.04 17.23
N LEU A 441 54.60 -35.02 17.55
CA LEU A 441 54.49 -35.79 18.80
C LEU A 441 53.55 -35.33 19.96
N PRO A 442 53.09 -36.27 20.83
CA PRO A 442 51.68 -36.45 21.20
C PRO A 442 51.45 -36.63 22.74
N ARG A 443 50.24 -37.11 23.08
CA ARG A 443 49.79 -37.75 24.35
C ARG A 443 49.32 -36.85 25.50
N HIS A 444 48.01 -36.96 25.82
CA HIS A 444 47.42 -37.58 27.03
C HIS A 444 45.92 -37.20 27.04
N ALA A 445 44.95 -38.11 26.86
CA ALA A 445 44.42 -39.15 27.75
C ALA A 445 43.50 -38.63 28.90
N ARG A 446 42.18 -38.88 28.73
CA ARG A 446 41.13 -39.21 29.73
C ARG A 446 40.81 -38.11 30.79
N VAL A 447 39.55 -37.77 31.11
CA VAL A 447 38.53 -38.55 31.86
C VAL A 447 37.15 -37.85 31.74
N SER A 448 36.06 -38.63 31.72
CA SER A 448 34.67 -38.28 32.10
C SER A 448 34.22 -39.29 33.18
N PRO A 449 33.00 -39.30 33.77
CA PRO A 449 31.90 -38.32 33.94
C PRO A 449 31.30 -38.31 35.39
N SER A 450 30.32 -37.44 35.69
CA SER A 450 29.22 -37.68 36.69
C SER A 450 28.15 -36.56 36.58
N MET A 451 26.88 -36.86 36.23
CA MET A 451 25.68 -36.97 37.10
C MET A 451 25.44 -35.74 38.02
N SER A 452 24.25 -35.16 38.21
CA SER A 452 22.91 -35.73 38.36
C SER A 452 21.77 -34.71 38.15
N PHE A 453 20.56 -35.26 37.92
CA PHE A 453 19.22 -34.66 37.96
C PHE A 453 18.83 -34.06 39.33
N HIS A 454 17.95 -33.05 39.31
CA HIS A 454 16.71 -33.04 40.10
C HIS A 454 15.68 -32.08 39.49
N GLN A 455 14.50 -32.62 39.17
CA GLN A 455 13.26 -31.89 38.85
C GLN A 455 12.42 -31.76 40.13
N GLY A 456 11.75 -30.61 40.23
CA GLY A 456 10.56 -30.34 41.04
C GLY A 456 9.72 -29.35 40.26
#